data_AF-A0A971NMG0-F1
#
_entry.id   AF-A0A971NMG0-F1
#
_cell.length_a   1.000
_cell.length_b   1.000
_cell.length_c   1.000
_cell.angle_alpha   90.00
_cell.angle_beta   90.00
_cell.angle_gamma   90.00
#
_symmetry.space_group_name_H-M   'P 1'
#
loop_
_entity.id
_entity.type
_entity.pdbx_description
1 polymer ?
#
loop_
_entity_poly.entity_id
_entity_poly.type
_entity_poly.pdbx_seq_one_letter_code
_entity_poly.pdbx_strand_id
1 'polypeptide(L)'
;MENTSCERNIPRFADHANAPRNNGPLKTFSGHARITGPCGDTMDFWVLVLKGKVERCSFITDGCGHSLACGSMATCLAQGKTLAEAGAIGRQDILDALGDLPDEGEHCALLSANTLHAALKDSEERNHKSHPTKSGQQSSCDSCSKTGCSASTRRPGESDEDFQNRRRLAERICRIRHKIVVISGKGGVGKSTVAVNLAVSLMLSGKKVGLLDVDIHGPSVPTMLGLEGRSVRGENGELLPIEVNALKVLSIGFFLRSQDEAVIWRGPMKMNAIRQFLTDAAWGELDYLIVDSPPGTGDEPLSVFQLLGSVDGALVVTTPQKVAAVDVRKSITFCYQLGVPVLGVIENMSGFVCPKCGEITPIFRRGGGEKTARDMGVSFLGSIPLDPLIAEACDGGRAFIDHYASTSAAQIMQNIITSIELDLETVEGTEYSQESTPQSNNKKNEKTKEDAAMRIAIPLADGRLCMHFGHCERFALVDVETQTGKIVNREDVVPPPHEPGLLPRWLAERGARIIIAGGMGQRAQSLFSENGIRVLVGAPAQTPEELVRSYLAGTIELGENTCDH
;
A
#
# COMPACT_ATOMS: atom_id res chain seq x y z
N MET A 1 24.39 46.05 -20.07
CA MET A 1 25.26 46.17 -18.88
C MET A 1 24.29 46.53 -17.75
N GLU A 2 24.00 45.70 -16.77
CA GLU A 2 24.90 44.93 -15.90
C GLU A 2 24.36 43.53 -15.57
N ASN A 3 25.31 42.66 -15.26
CA ASN A 3 25.19 41.30 -14.74
C ASN A 3 24.43 41.25 -13.40
N THR A 4 23.57 40.24 -13.25
CA THR A 4 23.49 39.46 -12.00
C THR A 4 23.37 37.98 -12.34
N SER A 5 24.54 37.36 -12.34
CA SER A 5 24.81 35.93 -12.33
C SER A 5 24.32 35.25 -11.06
N CYS A 6 23.54 34.17 -11.21
CA CYS A 6 23.72 32.95 -10.40
C CYS A 6 23.01 31.75 -11.06
N GLU A 7 23.20 31.54 -12.37
CA GLU A 7 23.11 30.18 -12.89
C GLU A 7 24.36 29.45 -12.41
N ARG A 8 24.26 28.77 -11.27
CA ARG A 8 25.18 27.68 -10.97
C ARG A 8 24.87 26.60 -12.01
N ASN A 9 25.57 26.62 -13.13
CA ASN A 9 25.81 25.43 -13.96
C ASN A 9 26.57 24.45 -13.07
N ILE A 10 25.82 23.73 -12.21
CA ILE A 10 26.37 22.60 -11.47
C ILE A 10 26.74 21.57 -12.54
N PRO A 11 28.00 21.08 -12.61
CA PRO A 11 28.35 20.03 -13.55
C PRO A 11 27.37 18.88 -13.44
N ARG A 12 26.94 18.27 -14.56
CA ARG A 12 25.93 17.19 -14.56
C ARG A 12 26.34 16.05 -13.60
N PHE A 13 27.63 15.80 -13.47
CA PHE A 13 28.19 14.94 -12.44
C PHE A 13 27.73 15.32 -11.02
N ALA A 14 27.98 16.55 -10.58
CA ALA A 14 27.66 17.00 -9.23
C ALA A 14 26.14 17.04 -8.97
N ASP A 15 25.31 17.25 -10.00
CA ASP A 15 23.85 17.12 -9.89
C ASP A 15 23.45 15.66 -9.61
N HIS A 16 23.89 14.73 -10.45
CA HIS A 16 23.57 13.30 -10.28
C HIS A 16 24.22 12.65 -9.05
N ALA A 17 25.37 13.16 -8.57
CA ALA A 17 26.02 12.68 -7.35
C ALA A 17 25.33 13.16 -6.05
N ASN A 18 24.70 14.34 -6.06
CA ASN A 18 24.03 14.89 -4.88
C ASN A 18 22.51 14.62 -4.88
N ALA A 19 21.89 14.53 -6.06
CA ALA A 19 20.47 14.31 -6.27
C ALA A 19 20.25 13.27 -7.39
N PRO A 20 20.56 11.98 -7.14
CA PRO A 20 20.44 10.96 -8.18
C PRO A 20 18.98 10.73 -8.60
N ARG A 21 18.75 10.77 -9.90
CA ARG A 21 17.51 10.36 -10.56
C ARG A 21 17.38 8.83 -10.54
N ASN A 22 16.15 8.35 -10.37
CA ASN A 22 15.79 6.93 -10.38
C ASN A 22 16.53 6.07 -9.33
N ASN A 23 16.94 6.67 -8.21
CA ASN A 23 17.56 5.95 -7.10
C ASN A 23 16.49 5.27 -6.23
N GLY A 24 16.59 3.95 -6.09
CA GLY A 24 15.68 3.12 -5.32
C GLY A 24 15.30 1.83 -6.06
N PRO A 25 14.85 0.80 -5.34
CA PRO A 25 14.37 -0.42 -5.97
C PRO A 25 13.04 -0.18 -6.71
N LEU A 26 12.90 -0.76 -7.90
CA LEU A 26 11.58 -0.91 -8.54
C LEU A 26 10.88 -2.14 -7.95
N LYS A 27 9.66 -1.95 -7.46
CA LYS A 27 8.83 -3.06 -6.94
C LYS A 27 8.43 -4.05 -8.04
N THR A 28 8.23 -3.55 -9.26
CA THR A 28 7.86 -4.32 -10.45
C THR A 28 8.88 -4.07 -11.54
N PHE A 29 9.50 -5.14 -12.04
CA PHE A 29 10.55 -5.09 -13.05
C PHE A 29 10.47 -6.33 -13.95
N SER A 30 10.85 -6.16 -15.21
CA SER A 30 11.00 -7.25 -16.16
C SER A 30 12.37 -7.92 -16.04
N GLY A 31 13.38 -7.19 -15.59
CA GLY A 31 14.71 -7.74 -15.29
C GLY A 31 15.43 -7.02 -14.16
N HIS A 32 16.29 -7.76 -13.45
CA HIS A 32 17.12 -7.25 -12.35
C HIS A 32 18.52 -7.85 -12.43
N ALA A 33 19.51 -7.04 -12.07
CA ALA A 33 20.86 -7.53 -11.86
C ALA A 33 21.55 -6.78 -10.72
N ARG A 34 22.43 -7.49 -10.03
CA ARG A 34 23.35 -6.95 -9.03
C ARG A 34 24.78 -7.33 -9.40
N ILE A 35 25.68 -6.35 -9.49
CA ILE A 35 27.09 -6.57 -9.78
C ILE A 35 27.94 -5.76 -8.80
N THR A 36 29.02 -6.38 -8.29
CA THR A 36 30.05 -5.70 -7.50
C THR A 36 31.28 -5.43 -8.36
N GLY A 37 31.71 -4.18 -8.42
CA GLY A 37 32.86 -3.73 -9.19
C GLY A 37 34.21 -3.99 -8.49
N PRO A 38 35.33 -3.76 -9.20
CA PRO A 38 36.67 -4.03 -8.68
C PRO A 38 37.10 -3.10 -7.53
N CYS A 39 36.43 -1.96 -7.37
CA CYS A 39 36.62 -1.04 -6.24
C CYS A 39 35.86 -1.45 -4.97
N GLY A 40 35.00 -2.48 -5.05
CA GLY A 40 34.14 -2.94 -3.95
C GLY A 40 32.72 -2.37 -3.99
N ASP A 41 32.45 -1.35 -4.80
CA ASP A 41 31.11 -0.77 -4.98
C ASP A 41 30.18 -1.80 -5.63
N THR A 42 28.98 -1.97 -5.06
CA THR A 42 27.91 -2.82 -5.58
C THR A 42 26.81 -1.97 -6.18
N MET A 43 26.29 -2.41 -7.32
CA MET A 43 25.22 -1.72 -8.03
C MET A 43 24.12 -2.71 -8.38
N ASP A 44 22.88 -2.31 -8.11
CA ASP A 44 21.68 -3.04 -8.53
C ASP A 44 20.95 -2.22 -9.58
N PHE A 45 20.48 -2.87 -10.64
CA PHE A 45 19.60 -2.27 -11.65
C PHE A 45 18.31 -3.07 -11.75
N TRP A 46 17.20 -2.35 -11.84
CA TRP A 46 15.91 -2.90 -12.21
C TRP A 46 15.44 -2.24 -13.51
N VAL A 47 14.96 -3.03 -14.45
CA VAL A 47 14.40 -2.56 -15.71
C VAL A 47 12.99 -3.10 -15.88
N LEU A 48 12.04 -2.24 -16.23
CA LEU A 48 10.69 -2.62 -16.64
C LEU A 48 10.58 -2.40 -18.15
N VAL A 49 10.39 -3.49 -18.89
CA VAL A 49 10.33 -3.46 -20.36
C VAL A 49 8.88 -3.72 -20.78
N LEU A 50 8.25 -2.71 -21.37
CA LEU A 50 6.89 -2.79 -21.91
C LEU A 50 6.93 -2.54 -23.42
N LYS A 51 6.24 -3.38 -24.18
CA LYS A 51 6.17 -3.27 -25.66
C LYS A 51 7.57 -3.16 -26.32
N GLY A 52 8.56 -3.84 -25.76
CA GLY A 52 9.95 -3.88 -26.27
C GLY A 52 10.81 -2.64 -25.94
N LYS A 53 10.32 -1.71 -25.11
CA LYS A 53 11.05 -0.52 -24.66
C LYS A 53 11.21 -0.49 -23.14
N VAL A 54 12.30 0.10 -22.68
CA VAL A 54 12.57 0.33 -21.25
C VAL A 54 11.67 1.46 -20.78
N GLU A 55 10.55 1.13 -20.15
CA GLU A 55 9.58 2.10 -19.62
C GLU A 55 10.11 2.78 -18.36
N ARG A 56 10.69 1.97 -17.46
CA ARG A 56 11.34 2.44 -16.24
C ARG A 56 12.65 1.69 -16.03
N CYS A 57 13.64 2.43 -15.55
CA CYS A 57 14.90 1.88 -15.11
C CYS A 57 15.27 2.56 -13.79
N SER A 58 15.63 1.78 -12.78
CA SER A 58 16.08 2.30 -11.49
C SER A 58 17.33 1.58 -11.03
N PHE A 59 18.01 2.18 -10.07
CA PHE A 59 19.22 1.61 -9.51
C PHE A 59 19.34 1.89 -8.02
N ILE A 60 20.15 1.09 -7.32
CA ILE A 60 20.74 1.46 -6.03
C ILE A 60 22.23 1.13 -6.07
N THR A 61 23.02 1.81 -5.24
CA THR A 61 24.42 1.46 -5.03
C THR A 61 24.82 1.78 -3.59
N ASP A 62 25.73 0.99 -3.05
CA ASP A 62 26.45 1.29 -1.80
C ASP A 62 27.78 2.02 -2.04
N GLY A 63 28.05 2.36 -3.31
CA GLY A 63 29.29 2.96 -3.76
C GLY A 63 29.41 4.47 -3.57
N CYS A 64 30.54 5.00 -4.02
CA CYS A 64 30.86 6.43 -3.87
C CYS A 64 30.01 7.35 -4.79
N GLY A 65 30.19 8.67 -4.68
CA GLY A 65 29.47 9.65 -5.50
C GLY A 65 29.63 9.45 -7.01
N HIS A 66 30.74 8.84 -7.46
CA HIS A 66 30.94 8.44 -8.86
C HIS A 66 30.01 7.31 -9.29
N SER A 67 29.85 6.27 -8.45
CA SER A 67 28.91 5.17 -8.68
C SER A 67 27.46 5.65 -8.66
N LEU A 68 27.13 6.58 -7.77
CA LEU A 68 25.80 7.18 -7.71
C LEU A 68 25.47 7.99 -8.97
N ALA A 69 26.41 8.82 -9.44
CA ALA A 69 26.21 9.63 -10.64
C ALA A 69 26.14 8.77 -11.92
N CYS A 70 27.03 7.78 -12.05
CA CYS A 70 27.04 6.86 -13.19
C CYS A 70 25.78 6.01 -13.27
N GLY A 71 25.33 5.44 -12.13
CA GLY A 71 24.10 4.67 -12.08
C GLY A 71 22.89 5.52 -12.44
N SER A 72 22.81 6.72 -11.89
CA SER A 72 21.73 7.66 -12.20
C SER A 72 21.70 8.06 -13.67
N MET A 73 22.85 8.36 -14.28
CA MET A 73 22.91 8.69 -15.71
C MET A 73 22.53 7.51 -16.59
N ALA A 74 23.03 6.30 -16.28
CA ALA A 74 22.71 5.10 -17.04
C ALA A 74 21.19 4.83 -17.07
N THR A 75 20.49 4.99 -15.94
CA THR A 75 19.02 4.84 -15.92
C THR A 75 18.32 5.89 -16.80
N CYS A 76 18.79 7.14 -16.80
CA CYS A 76 18.22 8.21 -17.62
C CYS A 76 18.44 7.97 -19.12
N LEU A 77 19.62 7.48 -19.50
CA LEU A 77 19.95 7.14 -20.88
C LEU A 77 19.18 5.93 -21.40
N ALA A 78 18.84 4.98 -20.52
CA ALA A 78 18.12 3.76 -20.87
C ALA A 78 16.62 3.99 -21.06
N GLN A 79 16.02 4.93 -20.31
CA GLN A 79 14.58 5.12 -20.29
C GLN A 79 14.03 5.61 -21.65
N GLY A 80 12.97 4.95 -22.13
CA GLY A 80 12.33 5.19 -23.42
C GLY A 80 13.00 4.52 -24.63
N LYS A 81 14.19 3.92 -24.47
CA LYS A 81 14.89 3.20 -25.54
C LYS A 81 14.39 1.77 -25.71
N THR A 82 14.56 1.21 -26.90
CA THR A 82 14.38 -0.23 -27.14
C THR A 82 15.45 -1.05 -26.40
N LEU A 83 15.22 -2.34 -26.19
CA LEU A 83 16.20 -3.26 -25.59
C LEU A 83 17.57 -3.19 -26.30
N ALA A 84 17.58 -3.15 -27.64
CA ALA A 84 18.80 -3.07 -28.43
C ALA A 84 19.53 -1.72 -28.25
N GLU A 85 18.80 -0.60 -28.24
CA GLU A 85 19.37 0.74 -28.04
C GLU A 85 19.85 0.95 -26.59
N ALA A 86 19.15 0.39 -25.61
CA ALA A 86 19.55 0.43 -24.21
C ALA A 86 20.76 -0.49 -23.93
N GLY A 87 20.81 -1.66 -24.57
CA GLY A 87 21.94 -2.60 -24.51
C GLY A 87 23.19 -2.13 -25.28
N ALA A 88 23.08 -1.03 -26.02
CA ALA A 88 24.23 -0.39 -26.68
C ALA A 88 24.87 0.72 -25.82
N ILE A 89 24.28 1.06 -24.65
CA ILE A 89 24.80 2.12 -23.78
C ILE A 89 26.12 1.65 -23.15
N GLY A 90 27.22 2.19 -23.66
CA GLY A 90 28.55 1.88 -23.18
C GLY A 90 29.03 2.81 -22.09
N ARG A 91 30.22 2.48 -21.57
CA ARG A 91 30.99 3.34 -20.67
C ARG A 91 31.12 4.77 -21.20
N GLN A 92 31.45 4.93 -22.48
CA GLN A 92 31.70 6.25 -23.06
C GLN A 92 30.43 7.12 -23.12
N ASP A 93 29.27 6.52 -23.42
CA ASP A 93 27.99 7.26 -23.45
C ASP A 93 27.63 7.85 -22.08
N ILE A 94 27.91 7.10 -21.00
CA ILE A 94 27.67 7.55 -19.62
C ILE A 94 28.64 8.68 -19.25
N LEU A 95 29.92 8.54 -19.62
CA LEU A 95 30.95 9.56 -19.38
C LEU A 95 30.64 10.86 -20.15
N ASP A 96 30.36 10.76 -21.45
CA ASP A 96 30.04 11.91 -22.30
C ASP A 96 28.77 12.64 -21.83
N ALA A 97 27.77 11.89 -21.33
CA ALA A 97 26.54 12.46 -20.80
C ALA A 97 26.72 13.21 -19.47
N LEU A 98 27.63 12.71 -18.61
CA LEU A 98 27.99 13.32 -17.32
C LEU A 98 28.96 14.50 -17.46
N GLY A 99 29.75 14.52 -18.54
CA GLY A 99 30.75 15.55 -18.82
C GLY A 99 32.02 15.37 -17.98
N ASP A 100 32.18 16.20 -16.94
CA ASP A 100 33.40 16.33 -16.14
C ASP A 100 33.56 15.24 -15.07
N LEU A 101 33.56 13.96 -15.46
CA LEU A 101 33.94 12.88 -14.54
C LEU A 101 35.48 12.85 -14.41
N PRO A 102 36.06 12.87 -13.20
CA PRO A 102 37.50 12.62 -13.03
C PRO A 102 37.89 11.24 -13.56
N ASP A 103 39.12 11.07 -14.06
CA ASP A 103 39.65 9.80 -14.61
C ASP A 103 39.46 8.60 -13.65
N GLU A 104 39.39 8.86 -12.35
CA GLU A 104 39.12 7.86 -11.31
C GLU A 104 37.71 7.25 -11.39
N GLY A 105 36.74 7.88 -12.06
CA GLY A 105 35.35 7.43 -12.15
C GLY A 105 35.03 6.50 -13.34
N GLU A 106 35.98 6.23 -14.24
CA GLU A 106 35.74 5.40 -15.44
C GLU A 106 35.26 3.98 -15.09
N HIS A 107 35.76 3.41 -14.00
CA HIS A 107 35.39 2.09 -13.55
C HIS A 107 33.95 2.03 -13.03
N CYS A 108 33.42 3.13 -12.49
CA CYS A 108 32.02 3.27 -12.07
C CYS A 108 31.08 3.31 -13.27
N ALA A 109 31.44 4.04 -14.34
CA ALA A 109 30.67 4.07 -15.58
C ALA A 109 30.59 2.68 -16.23
N LEU A 110 31.70 1.93 -16.20
CA LEU A 110 31.73 0.55 -16.67
C LEU A 110 30.87 -0.38 -15.81
N LEU A 111 30.91 -0.24 -14.48
CA LEU A 111 30.05 -0.98 -13.55
C LEU A 111 28.57 -0.69 -13.83
N SER A 112 28.19 0.57 -14.04
CA SER A 112 26.80 0.94 -14.36
C SER A 112 26.32 0.34 -15.69
N ALA A 113 27.13 0.46 -16.75
CA ALA A 113 26.80 -0.11 -18.06
C ALA A 113 26.64 -1.64 -17.98
N ASN A 114 27.57 -2.34 -17.34
CA ASN A 114 27.52 -3.79 -17.22
C ASN A 114 26.32 -4.28 -16.39
N THR A 115 26.00 -3.56 -15.30
CA THR A 115 24.85 -3.90 -14.46
C THR A 115 23.53 -3.68 -15.20
N LEU A 116 23.42 -2.57 -15.94
CA LEU A 116 22.28 -2.29 -16.82
C LEU A 116 22.12 -3.39 -17.89
N HIS A 117 23.20 -3.77 -18.56
CA HIS A 117 23.18 -4.84 -19.57
C HIS A 117 22.73 -6.18 -18.98
N ALA A 118 23.22 -6.53 -17.80
CA ALA A 118 22.80 -7.74 -17.12
C ALA A 118 21.30 -7.72 -16.77
N ALA A 119 20.77 -6.59 -16.31
CA ALA A 119 19.35 -6.44 -16.02
C ALA A 119 18.47 -6.51 -17.29
N LEU A 120 18.92 -5.93 -18.40
CA LEU A 120 18.24 -6.04 -19.71
C LEU A 120 18.25 -7.48 -20.23
N LYS A 121 19.38 -8.19 -20.07
CA LYS A 121 19.49 -9.60 -20.46
C LYS A 121 18.57 -10.50 -19.62
N ASP A 122 18.52 -10.30 -18.31
CA ASP A 122 17.57 -11.00 -17.42
C ASP A 122 16.12 -10.75 -17.87
N SER A 123 15.80 -9.54 -18.33
CA SER A 123 14.49 -9.24 -18.92
C SER A 123 14.21 -9.98 -20.23
N GLU A 124 15.20 -10.16 -21.11
CA GLU A 124 15.02 -10.91 -22.37
C GLU A 124 14.83 -12.40 -22.14
N GLU A 125 15.61 -12.97 -21.21
CA GLU A 125 15.55 -14.38 -20.81
C GLU A 125 14.21 -14.73 -20.14
N ARG A 126 13.65 -13.80 -19.35
CA ARG A 126 12.31 -13.94 -18.75
C ARG A 126 11.19 -13.81 -19.79
N ASN A 127 11.33 -12.96 -20.80
CA ASN A 127 10.35 -12.80 -21.89
C ASN A 127 10.32 -13.99 -22.88
N HIS A 128 11.44 -14.70 -23.08
CA HIS A 128 11.50 -15.87 -23.99
C HIS A 128 10.81 -17.14 -23.45
N LYS A 129 10.31 -17.12 -22.21
CA LYS A 129 9.50 -18.20 -21.61
C LYS A 129 7.99 -17.88 -21.63
N SER A 130 7.50 -17.25 -22.71
CA SER A 130 6.13 -16.73 -22.82
C SER A 130 5.04 -17.81 -22.80
N HIS A 131 4.05 -17.62 -21.92
CA HIS A 131 2.72 -18.23 -21.92
C HIS A 131 1.97 -18.02 -23.25
N PRO A 132 1.11 -18.97 -23.68
CA PRO A 132 0.20 -18.78 -24.80
C PRO A 132 -1.00 -17.91 -24.38
N THR A 133 -1.37 -16.99 -25.26
CA THR A 133 -2.54 -16.10 -25.18
C THR A 133 -3.86 -16.87 -25.06
N LYS A 134 -4.74 -16.48 -24.11
CA LYS A 134 -6.16 -16.78 -24.17
C LYS A 134 -7.01 -15.51 -24.13
N SER A 135 -7.76 -15.34 -25.20
CA SER A 135 -8.84 -14.39 -25.41
C SER A 135 -10.04 -14.67 -24.50
N GLY A 136 -10.60 -13.59 -23.92
CA GLY A 136 -12.01 -13.37 -23.60
C GLY A 136 -12.81 -14.52 -22.98
N GLN A 137 -13.00 -14.48 -21.65
CA GLN A 137 -14.20 -15.03 -21.01
C GLN A 137 -14.78 -14.01 -20.03
N GLN A 138 -16.00 -13.57 -20.34
CA GLN A 138 -16.90 -12.88 -19.42
C GLN A 138 -17.12 -13.78 -18.19
N SER A 139 -16.81 -13.29 -16.99
CA SER A 139 -17.21 -13.95 -15.75
C SER A 139 -18.64 -13.55 -15.41
N SER A 140 -19.64 -14.30 -15.87
CA SER A 140 -20.96 -14.24 -15.26
C SER A 140 -20.95 -15.01 -13.93
N CYS A 141 -21.44 -14.35 -12.89
CA CYS A 141 -21.63 -14.90 -11.54
C CYS A 141 -22.86 -15.84 -11.47
N ASP A 142 -22.99 -16.81 -12.38
CA ASP A 142 -24.21 -17.65 -12.44
C ASP A 142 -24.13 -18.92 -11.59
N SER A 143 -22.99 -19.24 -10.98
CA SER A 143 -22.95 -20.23 -9.90
C SER A 143 -21.83 -19.93 -8.93
N CYS A 144 -22.20 -19.50 -7.72
CA CYS A 144 -21.32 -19.44 -6.56
C CYS A 144 -21.03 -20.87 -6.04
N SER A 145 -20.54 -21.73 -6.93
CA SER A 145 -20.17 -23.14 -6.71
C SER A 145 -18.65 -23.32 -6.65
N LYS A 146 -17.87 -22.23 -6.59
CA LYS A 146 -16.42 -22.31 -6.40
C LYS A 146 -16.15 -22.58 -4.92
N THR A 147 -15.63 -23.77 -4.64
CA THR A 147 -14.96 -24.16 -3.41
C THR A 147 -13.99 -23.05 -2.98
N GLY A 148 -14.36 -22.28 -1.96
CA GLY A 148 -13.54 -21.16 -1.45
C GLY A 148 -14.30 -19.90 -1.05
N CYS A 149 -15.59 -19.75 -1.37
CA CYS A 149 -16.38 -18.62 -0.88
C CYS A 149 -16.58 -18.74 0.64
N SER A 150 -16.00 -17.84 1.43
CA SER A 150 -16.17 -17.81 2.91
C SER A 150 -17.64 -17.62 3.34
N ALA A 151 -18.52 -17.27 2.39
CA ALA A 151 -19.97 -17.17 2.58
C ALA A 151 -20.75 -18.48 2.34
N SER A 152 -20.11 -19.57 1.91
CA SER A 152 -20.81 -20.82 1.58
C SER A 152 -21.26 -21.62 2.81
N THR A 153 -20.61 -21.43 3.96
CA THR A 153 -20.91 -22.15 5.21
C THR A 153 -21.39 -21.20 6.30
N ARG A 154 -22.34 -21.69 7.10
CA ARG A 154 -22.92 -20.95 8.23
C ARG A 154 -21.94 -20.92 9.40
N ARG A 155 -21.85 -19.77 10.08
CA ARG A 155 -21.00 -19.65 11.27
C ARG A 155 -21.73 -20.22 12.51
N PRO A 156 -21.02 -20.80 13.50
CA PRO A 156 -21.65 -21.24 14.74
C PRO A 156 -22.40 -20.08 15.42
N GLY A 157 -23.67 -20.28 15.75
CA GLY A 157 -24.52 -19.26 16.40
C GLY A 157 -25.09 -18.17 15.49
N GLU A 158 -24.88 -18.24 14.17
CA GLU A 158 -25.38 -17.25 13.21
C GLU A 158 -26.87 -17.46 12.87
N SER A 159 -27.68 -16.40 12.97
CA SER A 159 -29.09 -16.42 12.61
C SER A 159 -29.31 -16.68 11.11
N ASP A 160 -30.52 -17.10 10.70
CA ASP A 160 -30.82 -17.33 9.28
C ASP A 160 -30.70 -16.02 8.47
N GLU A 161 -31.15 -14.93 9.08
CA GLU A 161 -31.10 -13.59 8.50
C GLU A 161 -29.66 -13.12 8.31
N ASP A 162 -28.80 -13.27 9.33
CA ASP A 162 -27.39 -12.89 9.24
C ASP A 162 -26.64 -13.71 8.19
N PHE A 163 -26.93 -15.02 8.09
CA PHE A 163 -26.36 -15.89 7.08
C PHE A 163 -26.73 -15.45 5.67
N GLN A 164 -28.03 -15.16 5.44
CA GLN A 164 -28.51 -14.67 4.14
C GLN A 164 -27.94 -13.30 3.79
N ASN A 165 -27.85 -12.38 4.75
CA ASN A 165 -27.27 -11.06 4.56
C ASN A 165 -25.79 -11.15 4.19
N ARG A 166 -25.02 -12.00 4.89
CA ARG A 166 -23.60 -12.23 4.58
C ARG A 166 -23.39 -12.83 3.21
N ARG A 167 -24.27 -13.75 2.78
CA ARG A 167 -24.24 -14.32 1.42
C ARG A 167 -24.53 -13.28 0.35
N ARG A 168 -25.61 -12.50 0.50
CA ARG A 168 -25.96 -11.41 -0.42
C ARG A 168 -24.81 -10.42 -0.55
N LEU A 169 -24.23 -10.00 0.58
CA LEU A 169 -23.09 -9.09 0.60
C LEU A 169 -21.91 -9.67 -0.18
N ALA A 170 -21.53 -10.93 0.08
CA ALA A 170 -20.43 -11.59 -0.63
C ALA A 170 -20.69 -11.71 -2.15
N GLU A 171 -21.94 -12.02 -2.54
CA GLU A 171 -22.36 -12.10 -3.95
C GLU A 171 -22.36 -10.74 -4.67
N ARG A 172 -22.60 -9.63 -3.97
CA ARG A 172 -22.44 -8.28 -4.52
C ARG A 172 -20.98 -7.88 -4.64
N ILE A 173 -20.24 -8.02 -3.56
CA ILE A 173 -18.88 -7.49 -3.42
C ILE A 173 -17.86 -8.27 -4.28
N CYS A 174 -18.15 -9.53 -4.65
CA CYS A 174 -17.29 -10.31 -5.54
C CYS A 174 -17.33 -9.86 -7.01
N ARG A 175 -18.35 -9.10 -7.41
CA ARG A 175 -18.51 -8.51 -8.77
C ARG A 175 -17.79 -7.17 -8.94
N ILE A 176 -17.08 -6.75 -7.90
CA ILE A 176 -16.33 -5.51 -7.84
C ILE A 176 -14.85 -5.87 -7.83
N ARG A 177 -14.16 -5.55 -8.92
CA ARG A 177 -12.75 -5.91 -9.14
C ARG A 177 -11.84 -5.20 -8.15
N HIS A 178 -11.87 -3.87 -8.09
CA HIS A 178 -11.10 -3.08 -7.14
C HIS A 178 -11.98 -2.29 -6.18
N LYS A 179 -11.64 -2.33 -4.89
CA LYS A 179 -12.28 -1.61 -3.80
C LYS A 179 -11.28 -0.65 -3.17
N ILE A 180 -11.54 0.65 -3.31
CA ILE A 180 -10.69 1.71 -2.76
C ILE A 180 -11.49 2.49 -1.73
N VAL A 181 -10.96 2.61 -0.52
CA VAL A 181 -11.59 3.40 0.55
C VAL A 181 -10.81 4.68 0.76
N VAL A 182 -11.45 5.82 0.57
CA VAL A 182 -10.85 7.13 0.82
C VAL A 182 -11.12 7.51 2.28
N ILE A 183 -10.06 7.73 3.04
CA ILE A 183 -10.12 8.05 4.48
C ILE A 183 -9.37 9.35 4.78
N SER A 184 -9.71 9.95 5.93
CA SER A 184 -9.01 11.13 6.45
C SER A 184 -9.10 11.15 7.96
N GLY A 185 -8.07 11.58 8.66
CA GLY A 185 -8.12 11.60 10.14
C GLY A 185 -8.93 12.74 10.74
N LYS A 186 -9.33 13.76 9.96
CA LYS A 186 -10.19 14.89 10.39
C LYS A 186 -11.17 15.31 9.30
N GLY A 187 -12.29 15.92 9.70
CA GLY A 187 -13.24 16.52 8.77
C GLY A 187 -12.68 17.77 8.06
N GLY A 188 -13.22 18.09 6.88
CA GLY A 188 -12.90 19.33 6.15
C GLY A 188 -11.57 19.32 5.38
N VAL A 189 -10.87 18.19 5.24
CA VAL A 189 -9.63 18.09 4.44
C VAL A 189 -9.86 17.97 2.93
N GLY A 190 -11.11 17.90 2.48
CA GLY A 190 -11.47 17.65 1.07
C GLY A 190 -11.40 16.19 0.64
N LYS A 191 -11.61 15.25 1.57
CA LYS A 191 -11.72 13.80 1.32
C LYS A 191 -12.73 13.49 0.20
N SER A 192 -13.94 14.02 0.30
CA SER A 192 -15.01 13.82 -0.69
C SER A 192 -14.67 14.41 -2.05
N THR A 193 -14.01 15.57 -2.09
CA THR A 193 -13.49 16.15 -3.33
C THR A 193 -12.52 15.21 -4.03
N VAL A 194 -11.59 14.58 -3.29
CA VAL A 194 -10.67 13.59 -3.84
C VAL A 194 -11.43 12.35 -4.31
N ALA A 195 -12.39 11.84 -3.54
CA ALA A 195 -13.17 10.65 -3.87
C ALA A 195 -14.01 10.84 -5.15
N VAL A 196 -14.73 11.96 -5.28
CA VAL A 196 -15.54 12.28 -6.47
C VAL A 196 -14.66 12.38 -7.70
N ASN A 197 -13.57 13.14 -7.62
CA ASN A 197 -12.71 13.35 -8.77
C ASN A 197 -11.92 12.08 -9.17
N LEU A 198 -11.52 11.24 -8.20
CA LEU A 198 -10.99 9.90 -8.48
C LEU A 198 -11.99 9.03 -9.25
N ALA A 199 -13.23 8.95 -8.77
CA ALA A 199 -14.28 8.15 -9.39
C ALA A 199 -14.61 8.63 -10.81
N VAL A 200 -14.74 9.95 -11.00
CA VAL A 200 -15.01 10.54 -12.31
C VAL A 200 -13.83 10.33 -13.27
N SER A 201 -12.59 10.41 -12.80
CA SER A 201 -11.41 10.13 -13.63
C SER A 201 -11.39 8.71 -14.16
N LEU A 202 -11.59 7.74 -13.28
CA LEU A 202 -11.64 6.32 -13.68
C LEU A 202 -12.80 6.07 -14.67
N MET A 203 -13.95 6.73 -14.47
CA MET A 203 -15.06 6.67 -15.41
C MET A 203 -14.69 7.27 -16.78
N LEU A 204 -14.01 8.43 -16.80
CA LEU A 204 -13.54 9.07 -18.04
C LEU A 204 -12.47 8.23 -18.77
N SER A 205 -11.68 7.44 -18.03
CA SER A 205 -10.78 6.41 -18.57
C SER A 205 -11.52 5.17 -19.11
N GLY A 206 -12.86 5.16 -19.10
CA GLY A 206 -13.69 4.09 -19.64
C GLY A 206 -13.95 2.92 -18.69
N LYS A 207 -13.62 3.06 -17.40
CA LYS A 207 -13.87 2.04 -16.38
C LYS A 207 -15.33 2.08 -15.90
N LYS A 208 -15.86 0.94 -15.47
CA LYS A 208 -17.14 0.86 -14.75
C LYS A 208 -16.93 1.21 -13.29
N VAL A 209 -17.46 2.34 -12.85
CA VAL A 209 -17.16 2.89 -11.53
C VAL A 209 -18.44 3.04 -10.69
N GLY A 210 -18.34 2.62 -9.42
CA GLY A 210 -19.27 2.98 -8.36
C GLY A 210 -18.64 3.98 -7.40
N LEU A 211 -19.43 4.95 -6.95
CA LEU A 211 -19.08 5.87 -5.87
C LEU A 211 -20.10 5.70 -4.74
N LEU A 212 -19.61 5.30 -3.57
CA LEU A 212 -20.39 5.11 -2.37
C LEU A 212 -19.99 6.15 -1.32
N ASP A 213 -20.91 7.04 -0.98
CA ASP A 213 -20.77 8.02 0.09
C ASP A 213 -21.48 7.54 1.36
N VAL A 214 -20.67 7.27 2.38
CA VAL A 214 -21.11 6.83 3.70
C VAL A 214 -20.76 7.87 4.77
N ASP A 215 -20.40 9.09 4.39
CA ASP A 215 -20.14 10.20 5.32
C ASP A 215 -21.45 10.78 5.86
N ILE A 216 -22.00 10.09 6.87
CA ILE A 216 -23.29 10.39 7.52
C ILE A 216 -23.36 11.80 8.10
N HIS A 217 -22.21 12.35 8.49
CA HIS A 217 -22.14 13.62 9.18
C HIS A 217 -22.11 14.83 8.26
N GLY A 218 -21.78 14.64 6.99
CA GLY A 218 -21.70 15.71 6.00
C GLY A 218 -21.67 15.14 4.59
N PRO A 219 -22.76 14.50 4.13
CA PRO A 219 -22.81 13.91 2.80
C PRO A 219 -22.69 15.03 1.76
N SER A 220 -21.57 15.07 1.06
CA SER A 220 -21.24 16.13 0.10
C SER A 220 -21.28 15.67 -1.35
N VAL A 221 -21.27 14.36 -1.58
CA VAL A 221 -21.29 13.79 -2.93
C VAL A 221 -22.54 14.17 -3.73
N PRO A 222 -23.77 14.21 -3.15
CA PRO A 222 -24.95 14.68 -3.89
C PRO A 222 -24.79 16.11 -4.42
N THR A 223 -24.28 17.02 -3.61
CA THR A 223 -24.01 18.41 -4.02
C THR A 223 -22.95 18.47 -5.11
N MET A 224 -21.80 17.80 -4.90
CA MET A 224 -20.66 17.82 -5.82
C MET A 224 -20.96 17.26 -7.22
N LEU A 225 -22.00 16.44 -7.35
CA LEU A 225 -22.43 15.84 -8.62
C LEU A 225 -23.76 16.41 -9.15
N GLY A 226 -24.32 17.44 -8.50
CA GLY A 226 -25.59 18.05 -8.92
C GLY A 226 -26.79 17.09 -8.78
N LEU A 227 -26.76 16.22 -7.78
CA LEU A 227 -27.78 15.19 -7.50
C LEU A 227 -28.67 15.55 -6.31
N GLU A 228 -28.66 16.79 -5.89
CA GLU A 228 -29.56 17.28 -4.83
C GLU A 228 -31.02 17.07 -5.20
N GLY A 229 -31.85 16.69 -4.22
CA GLY A 229 -33.26 16.39 -4.43
C GLY A 229 -33.55 15.10 -5.19
N ARG A 230 -32.53 14.35 -5.63
CA ARG A 230 -32.71 13.00 -6.17
C ARG A 230 -32.95 12.02 -5.03
N SER A 231 -33.84 11.05 -5.26
CA SER A 231 -34.12 9.97 -4.31
C SER A 231 -33.76 8.63 -4.91
N VAL A 232 -33.21 7.76 -4.07
CA VAL A 232 -32.93 6.36 -4.43
C VAL A 232 -34.25 5.61 -4.48
N ARG A 233 -34.48 4.88 -5.57
CA ARG A 233 -35.64 3.98 -5.70
C ARG A 233 -35.25 2.60 -5.22
N GLY A 234 -36.12 1.98 -4.43
CA GLY A 234 -36.07 0.56 -4.15
C GLY A 234 -36.93 -0.19 -5.16
N GLU A 235 -36.40 -1.22 -5.81
CA GLU A 235 -37.15 -2.10 -6.71
C GLU A 235 -36.80 -3.56 -6.39
N ASN A 236 -37.83 -4.41 -6.20
CA ASN A 236 -37.66 -5.84 -5.88
C ASN A 236 -36.72 -6.15 -4.68
N GLY A 237 -36.65 -5.23 -3.70
CA GLY A 237 -35.76 -5.37 -2.54
C GLY A 237 -34.31 -4.95 -2.79
N GLU A 238 -33.99 -4.45 -3.97
CA GLU A 238 -32.69 -3.84 -4.30
C GLU A 238 -32.76 -2.31 -4.20
N LEU A 239 -31.64 -1.68 -3.85
CA LEU A 239 -31.43 -0.25 -3.94
C LEU A 239 -30.78 0.08 -5.28
N LEU A 240 -31.42 0.92 -6.10
CA LEU A 240 -30.87 1.30 -7.40
C LEU A 240 -29.95 2.53 -7.25
N PRO A 241 -28.62 2.42 -7.44
CA PRO A 241 -27.74 3.58 -7.44
C PRO A 241 -28.18 4.59 -8.49
N ILE A 242 -28.02 5.88 -8.21
CA ILE A 242 -28.29 6.93 -9.19
C ILE A 242 -27.16 6.93 -10.23
N GLU A 243 -27.53 6.78 -11.49
CA GLU A 243 -26.57 6.84 -12.60
C GLU A 243 -26.40 8.29 -13.06
N VAL A 244 -25.14 8.72 -13.14
CA VAL A 244 -24.70 9.99 -13.75
C VAL A 244 -23.67 9.65 -14.80
N ASN A 245 -24.01 9.81 -16.07
CA ASN A 245 -23.22 9.28 -17.18
C ASN A 245 -22.99 7.76 -17.00
N ALA A 246 -21.76 7.31 -16.84
CA ALA A 246 -21.40 5.91 -16.58
C ALA A 246 -21.04 5.64 -15.11
N LEU A 247 -21.17 6.63 -14.22
CA LEU A 247 -20.88 6.52 -12.80
C LEU A 247 -22.15 6.13 -12.03
N LYS A 248 -22.08 5.06 -11.24
CA LYS A 248 -23.13 4.68 -10.29
C LYS A 248 -22.87 5.33 -8.94
N VAL A 249 -23.85 6.04 -8.39
CA VAL A 249 -23.68 6.80 -7.15
C VAL A 249 -24.71 6.37 -6.12
N LEU A 250 -24.25 6.09 -4.91
CA LEU A 250 -25.11 5.93 -3.75
C LEU A 250 -24.55 6.78 -2.61
N SER A 251 -25.40 7.59 -1.99
CA SER A 251 -25.04 8.44 -0.86
C SER A 251 -26.12 8.34 0.20
N ILE A 252 -25.70 8.39 1.46
CA ILE A 252 -26.64 8.55 2.58
C ILE A 252 -27.44 9.86 2.48
N GLY A 253 -26.90 10.89 1.82
CA GLY A 253 -27.58 12.16 1.59
C GLY A 253 -28.89 12.02 0.81
N PHE A 254 -29.07 10.96 0.01
CA PHE A 254 -30.32 10.71 -0.72
C PHE A 254 -31.49 10.24 0.17
N PHE A 255 -31.20 9.86 1.42
CA PHE A 255 -32.18 9.35 2.38
C PHE A 255 -32.51 10.37 3.48
N LEU A 256 -31.82 11.51 3.49
CA LEU A 256 -32.13 12.63 4.39
C LEU A 256 -33.30 13.44 3.82
N ARG A 257 -34.19 13.95 4.68
CA ARG A 257 -35.37 14.70 4.22
C ARG A 257 -34.99 16.09 3.72
N SER A 258 -33.95 16.66 4.30
CA SER A 258 -33.34 17.93 3.89
C SER A 258 -31.85 17.94 4.26
N GLN A 259 -31.05 18.73 3.54
CA GLN A 259 -29.63 18.89 3.84
C GLN A 259 -29.36 19.57 5.20
N ASP A 260 -30.31 20.37 5.69
CA ASP A 260 -30.23 21.03 7.00
C ASP A 260 -30.62 20.11 8.18
N GLU A 261 -31.02 18.86 7.91
CA GLU A 261 -31.42 17.93 8.96
C GLU A 261 -30.18 17.37 9.67
N ALA A 262 -30.01 17.72 10.95
CA ALA A 262 -28.96 17.12 11.75
C ALA A 262 -29.20 15.60 11.91
N VAL A 263 -28.27 14.79 11.41
CA VAL A 263 -28.38 13.33 11.45
C VAL A 263 -28.00 12.81 12.84
N ILE A 264 -29.00 12.62 13.71
CA ILE A 264 -28.82 12.06 15.06
C ILE A 264 -29.05 10.54 15.04
N TRP A 265 -28.21 9.82 14.29
CA TRP A 265 -28.29 8.37 14.20
C TRP A 265 -27.41 7.69 15.25
N ARG A 266 -27.96 6.69 15.94
CA ARG A 266 -27.20 5.83 16.85
C ARG A 266 -26.30 4.89 16.06
N GLY A 267 -25.15 4.50 16.61
CA GLY A 267 -24.14 3.64 15.95
C GLY A 267 -24.73 2.44 15.18
N PRO A 268 -25.62 1.62 15.78
CA PRO A 268 -26.23 0.49 15.08
C PRO A 268 -27.02 0.88 13.82
N MET A 269 -27.71 2.02 13.82
CA MET A 269 -28.44 2.51 12.64
C MET A 269 -27.48 2.88 11.51
N LYS A 270 -26.36 3.53 11.85
CA LYS A 270 -25.30 3.88 10.89
C LYS A 270 -24.71 2.63 10.25
N MET A 271 -24.34 1.63 11.06
CA MET A 271 -23.81 0.36 10.57
C MET A 271 -24.80 -0.39 9.68
N ASN A 272 -26.09 -0.39 10.04
CA ASN A 272 -27.13 -1.01 9.23
C ASN A 272 -27.30 -0.32 7.88
N ALA A 273 -27.26 1.01 7.82
CA ALA A 273 -27.33 1.74 6.56
C ALA A 273 -26.13 1.43 5.64
N ILE A 274 -24.90 1.45 6.19
CA ILE A 274 -23.69 1.08 5.43
C ILE A 274 -23.79 -0.36 4.91
N ARG A 275 -24.25 -1.30 5.76
CA ARG A 275 -24.48 -2.68 5.35
C ARG A 275 -25.51 -2.77 4.23
N GLN A 276 -26.61 -2.04 4.34
CA GLN A 276 -27.67 -2.04 3.33
C GLN A 276 -27.16 -1.53 1.98
N PHE A 277 -26.37 -0.46 1.97
CA PHE A 277 -25.77 0.10 0.75
C PHE A 277 -24.76 -0.84 0.08
N LEU A 278 -24.10 -1.70 0.85
CA LEU A 278 -23.19 -2.71 0.29
C LEU A 278 -23.90 -4.01 -0.11
N THR A 279 -24.98 -4.37 0.58
CA THR A 279 -25.70 -5.65 0.41
C THR A 279 -26.82 -5.59 -0.63
N ASP A 280 -27.63 -4.53 -0.57
CA ASP A 280 -28.87 -4.43 -1.33
C ASP A 280 -28.71 -3.57 -2.59
N ALA A 281 -27.61 -2.82 -2.72
CA ALA A 281 -27.40 -1.98 -3.89
C ALA A 281 -27.09 -2.78 -5.16
N ALA A 282 -27.79 -2.44 -6.25
CA ALA A 282 -27.64 -3.02 -7.57
C ALA A 282 -26.40 -2.46 -8.32
N TRP A 283 -25.21 -2.61 -7.74
CA TRP A 283 -23.94 -2.15 -8.32
C TRP A 283 -23.66 -2.79 -9.69
N GLY A 284 -24.03 -4.05 -9.87
CA GLY A 284 -23.67 -4.83 -11.06
C GLY A 284 -22.17 -5.16 -11.07
N GLU A 285 -21.61 -5.34 -12.27
CA GLU A 285 -20.16 -5.55 -12.45
C GLU A 285 -19.45 -4.19 -12.49
N LEU A 286 -18.47 -4.01 -11.60
CA LEU A 286 -17.67 -2.78 -11.50
C LEU A 286 -16.17 -3.10 -11.59
N ASP A 287 -15.44 -2.26 -12.31
CA ASP A 287 -13.97 -2.27 -12.27
C ASP A 287 -13.49 -1.63 -10.95
N TYR A 288 -14.15 -0.56 -10.50
CA TYR A 288 -13.80 0.15 -9.27
C TYR A 288 -15.03 0.51 -8.44
N LEU A 289 -14.96 0.28 -7.13
CA LEU A 289 -15.83 0.92 -6.14
C LEU A 289 -14.98 1.86 -5.28
N ILE A 290 -15.29 3.16 -5.37
CA ILE A 290 -14.69 4.19 -4.54
C ILE A 290 -15.63 4.46 -3.37
N VAL A 291 -15.12 4.36 -2.14
CA VAL A 291 -15.91 4.60 -0.93
C VAL A 291 -15.40 5.85 -0.23
N ASP A 292 -16.25 6.86 -0.11
CA ASP A 292 -16.03 8.07 0.69
C ASP A 292 -16.45 7.79 2.14
N SER A 293 -15.46 7.44 2.97
CA SER A 293 -15.67 7.03 4.36
C SER A 293 -15.85 8.26 5.28
N PRO A 294 -16.55 8.18 6.44
CA PRO A 294 -16.53 9.26 7.43
C PRO A 294 -15.11 9.64 7.88
N PRO A 295 -14.88 10.87 8.37
CA PRO A 295 -13.59 11.25 8.92
C PRO A 295 -13.28 10.51 10.23
N GLY A 296 -11.99 10.31 10.50
CA GLY A 296 -11.47 9.67 11.70
C GLY A 296 -11.19 8.18 11.51
N THR A 297 -10.93 7.52 12.64
CA THR A 297 -10.64 6.08 12.73
C THR A 297 -11.59 5.41 13.73
N GLY A 298 -12.85 5.85 13.72
CA GLY A 298 -13.90 5.36 14.61
C GLY A 298 -14.62 4.11 14.08
N ASP A 299 -15.80 3.84 14.63
CA ASP A 299 -16.58 2.64 14.30
C ASP A 299 -17.09 2.65 12.85
N GLU A 300 -17.38 3.82 12.27
CA GLU A 300 -17.94 3.90 10.92
C GLU A 300 -16.94 3.51 9.83
N PRO A 301 -15.71 4.10 9.75
CA PRO A 301 -14.69 3.60 8.83
C PRO A 301 -14.34 2.13 9.05
N LEU A 302 -14.30 1.67 10.31
CA LEU A 302 -14.05 0.26 10.64
C LEU A 302 -15.12 -0.65 10.03
N SER A 303 -16.39 -0.26 10.17
CA SER A 303 -17.53 -1.00 9.62
C SER A 303 -17.44 -1.11 8.10
N VAL A 304 -17.02 -0.04 7.41
CA VAL A 304 -16.80 -0.05 5.95
C VAL A 304 -15.79 -1.12 5.56
N PHE A 305 -14.60 -1.13 6.19
CA PHE A 305 -13.58 -2.13 5.90
C PHE A 305 -14.04 -3.57 6.21
N GLN A 306 -14.70 -3.78 7.35
CA GLN A 306 -15.20 -5.10 7.73
C GLN A 306 -16.27 -5.64 6.78
N LEU A 307 -17.16 -4.78 6.28
CA LEU A 307 -18.23 -5.18 5.36
C LEU A 307 -17.72 -5.40 3.94
N LEU A 308 -16.77 -4.59 3.47
CA LEU A 308 -16.13 -4.79 2.16
C LEU A 308 -15.25 -6.04 2.10
N GLY A 309 -14.72 -6.48 3.25
CA GLY A 309 -13.83 -7.64 3.31
C GLY A 309 -12.48 -7.34 2.67
N SER A 310 -12.20 -7.93 1.51
CA SER A 310 -10.95 -7.67 0.78
C SER A 310 -11.01 -6.31 0.10
N VAL A 311 -10.25 -5.35 0.64
CA VAL A 311 -10.06 -4.00 0.10
C VAL A 311 -8.66 -3.91 -0.50
N ASP A 312 -8.57 -3.49 -1.76
CA ASP A 312 -7.31 -3.39 -2.52
C ASP A 312 -6.41 -2.28 -1.98
N GLY A 313 -7.02 -1.22 -1.43
CA GLY A 313 -6.29 -0.34 -0.54
C GLY A 313 -7.06 0.89 -0.08
N ALA A 314 -6.42 1.62 0.83
CA ALA A 314 -6.91 2.87 1.38
C ALA A 314 -6.11 4.06 0.84
N LEU A 315 -6.83 5.14 0.52
CA LEU A 315 -6.26 6.42 0.12
C LEU A 315 -6.40 7.41 1.28
N VAL A 316 -5.29 7.93 1.79
CA VAL A 316 -5.30 8.83 2.95
C VAL A 316 -5.22 10.28 2.49
N VAL A 317 -6.25 11.07 2.78
CA VAL A 317 -6.31 12.50 2.46
C VAL A 317 -5.99 13.34 3.69
N THR A 318 -5.13 14.34 3.52
CA THR A 318 -4.69 15.23 4.60
C THR A 318 -4.48 16.67 4.13
N THR A 319 -4.06 17.54 5.06
CA THR A 319 -3.65 18.93 4.80
C THR A 319 -2.22 19.16 5.27
N PRO A 320 -1.48 20.14 4.72
CA PRO A 320 -0.06 20.38 5.04
C PRO A 320 0.24 20.76 6.50
N GLN A 321 -0.79 21.16 7.26
CA GLN A 321 -0.64 21.68 8.61
C GLN A 321 -0.02 20.64 9.55
N LYS A 322 0.94 21.06 10.38
CA LYS A 322 1.63 20.19 11.34
C LYS A 322 0.68 19.41 12.27
N VAL A 323 -0.44 20.03 12.66
CA VAL A 323 -1.46 19.39 13.50
C VAL A 323 -2.12 18.19 12.81
N ALA A 324 -2.22 18.19 11.48
CA ALA A 324 -2.78 17.08 10.71
C ALA A 324 -1.83 15.88 10.61
N ALA A 325 -0.55 16.02 10.94
CA ALA A 325 0.41 14.90 10.87
C ALA A 325 0.03 13.76 11.84
N VAL A 326 -0.51 14.10 13.01
CA VAL A 326 -1.01 13.11 13.98
C VAL A 326 -2.18 12.32 13.40
N ASP A 327 -3.08 13.02 12.71
CA ASP A 327 -4.29 12.44 12.10
C ASP A 327 -3.93 11.50 10.93
N VAL A 328 -2.91 11.85 10.15
CA VAL A 328 -2.36 10.98 9.08
C VAL A 328 -1.75 9.72 9.67
N ARG A 329 -0.91 9.84 10.71
CA ARG A 329 -0.30 8.68 11.37
C ARG A 329 -1.36 7.72 11.90
N LYS A 330 -2.38 8.25 12.60
CA LYS A 330 -3.50 7.44 13.09
C LYS A 330 -4.22 6.73 11.96
N SER A 331 -4.50 7.41 10.84
CA SER A 331 -5.17 6.83 9.68
C SER A 331 -4.34 5.70 9.05
N ILE A 332 -3.02 5.88 8.90
CA ILE A 332 -2.10 4.85 8.37
C ILE A 332 -2.02 3.66 9.32
N THR A 333 -1.82 3.90 10.62
CA THR A 333 -1.77 2.85 11.63
C THR A 333 -3.08 2.06 11.69
N PHE A 334 -4.22 2.74 11.55
CA PHE A 334 -5.53 2.11 11.46
C PHE A 334 -5.62 1.14 10.27
N CYS A 335 -5.15 1.54 9.07
CA CYS A 335 -5.07 0.64 7.93
C CYS A 335 -4.16 -0.58 8.21
N TYR A 336 -2.98 -0.37 8.81
CA TYR A 336 -2.07 -1.46 9.16
C TYR A 336 -2.69 -2.46 10.15
N GLN A 337 -3.41 -1.97 11.15
CA GLN A 337 -4.12 -2.81 12.12
C GLN A 337 -5.21 -3.67 11.46
N LEU A 338 -5.83 -3.17 10.40
CA LEU A 338 -6.83 -3.89 9.61
C LEU A 338 -6.23 -4.75 8.50
N GLY A 339 -4.90 -4.75 8.34
CA GLY A 339 -4.23 -5.46 7.24
C GLY A 339 -4.55 -4.89 5.86
N VAL A 340 -4.98 -3.63 5.79
CA VAL A 340 -5.35 -2.95 4.55
C VAL A 340 -4.13 -2.24 3.96
N PRO A 341 -3.80 -2.46 2.68
CA PRO A 341 -2.74 -1.72 1.99
C PRO A 341 -3.05 -0.21 1.95
N VAL A 342 -2.07 0.63 2.25
CA VAL A 342 -2.20 2.09 2.04
C VAL A 342 -1.63 2.40 0.66
N LEU A 343 -2.51 2.76 -0.29
CA LEU A 343 -2.12 3.12 -1.67
C LEU A 343 -1.25 4.37 -1.68
N GLY A 344 -1.57 5.31 -0.78
CA GLY A 344 -0.69 6.42 -0.48
C GLY A 344 -1.40 7.58 0.20
N VAL A 345 -0.63 8.65 0.41
CA VAL A 345 -1.08 9.88 1.05
C VAL A 345 -1.19 10.99 0.02
N ILE A 346 -2.32 11.69 0.01
CA ILE A 346 -2.57 12.92 -0.75
C ILE A 346 -2.59 14.10 0.22
N GLU A 347 -1.72 15.08 0.01
CA GLU A 347 -1.75 16.35 0.73
C GLU A 347 -2.61 17.36 -0.03
N ASN A 348 -3.86 17.52 0.38
CA ASN A 348 -4.79 18.47 -0.21
C ASN A 348 -4.61 19.87 0.39
N MET A 349 -5.07 20.91 -0.33
CA MET A 349 -4.95 22.31 0.06
C MET A 349 -3.50 22.79 0.26
N SER A 350 -2.55 22.24 -0.53
CA SER A 350 -1.12 22.54 -0.44
C SER A 350 -0.70 23.67 -1.39
N GLY A 351 -0.81 24.90 -0.89
CA GLY A 351 -0.60 26.11 -1.69
C GLY A 351 -1.91 26.65 -2.29
N PHE A 352 -1.81 27.68 -3.11
CA PHE A 352 -2.92 28.41 -3.70
C PHE A 352 -2.60 28.76 -5.15
N VAL A 353 -3.48 28.41 -6.07
CA VAL A 353 -3.38 28.76 -7.49
C VAL A 353 -3.87 30.20 -7.66
N CYS A 354 -2.98 31.10 -8.08
CA CYS A 354 -3.34 32.48 -8.36
C CYS A 354 -4.27 32.54 -9.60
N PRO A 355 -5.50 33.07 -9.48
CA PRO A 355 -6.45 33.11 -10.61
C PRO A 355 -6.02 34.04 -11.74
N LYS A 356 -5.05 34.93 -11.50
CA LYS A 356 -4.55 35.89 -12.50
C LYS A 356 -3.39 35.33 -13.34
N CYS A 357 -2.47 34.59 -12.73
CA CYS A 357 -1.24 34.15 -13.39
C CYS A 357 -1.00 32.63 -13.36
N GLY A 358 -1.83 31.85 -12.65
CA GLY A 358 -1.69 30.39 -12.52
C GLY A 358 -0.55 29.94 -11.59
N GLU A 359 0.21 30.87 -11.00
CA GLU A 359 1.30 30.54 -10.08
C GLU A 359 0.77 29.90 -8.79
N ILE A 360 1.44 28.84 -8.31
CA ILE A 360 1.05 28.14 -7.08
C ILE A 360 1.85 28.66 -5.88
N THR A 361 1.28 29.60 -5.15
CA THR A 361 1.91 30.20 -3.97
C THR A 361 1.71 29.33 -2.72
N PRO A 362 2.74 29.01 -1.93
CA PRO A 362 2.56 28.36 -0.63
C PRO A 362 1.87 29.31 0.36
N ILE A 363 0.67 28.96 0.83
CA ILE A 363 -0.03 29.72 1.90
C ILE A 363 0.23 29.17 3.30
N PHE A 364 0.56 27.87 3.38
CA PHE A 364 0.99 27.17 4.60
C PHE A 364 2.34 26.50 4.34
N ARG A 365 2.99 26.03 5.42
CA ARG A 365 4.15 25.13 5.27
C ARG A 365 3.72 23.88 4.49
N ARG A 366 4.54 23.43 3.55
CA ARG A 366 4.29 22.25 2.71
C ARG A 366 5.00 21.01 3.24
N GLY A 367 4.58 19.82 2.79
CA GLY A 367 5.31 18.57 2.97
C GLY A 367 5.12 17.90 4.35
N GLY A 368 4.10 18.31 5.10
CA GLY A 368 3.74 17.66 6.36
C GLY A 368 3.19 16.25 6.16
N GLY A 369 2.35 16.07 5.14
CA GLY A 369 1.85 14.79 4.67
C GLY A 369 2.96 13.95 4.04
N GLU A 370 3.80 14.54 3.18
CA GLU A 370 4.92 13.85 2.54
C GLU A 370 5.92 13.28 3.56
N LYS A 371 6.34 14.12 4.51
CA LYS A 371 7.23 13.67 5.59
C LYS A 371 6.62 12.52 6.37
N THR A 372 5.34 12.64 6.73
CA THR A 372 4.64 11.61 7.51
C THR A 372 4.49 10.31 6.73
N ALA A 373 4.21 10.39 5.43
CA ALA A 373 4.15 9.23 4.54
C ALA A 373 5.49 8.49 4.52
N ARG A 374 6.59 9.23 4.31
CA ARG A 374 7.96 8.71 4.34
C ARG A 374 8.31 8.07 5.67
N ASP A 375 8.04 8.75 6.78
CA ASP A 375 8.31 8.25 8.13
C ASP A 375 7.53 6.96 8.46
N MET A 376 6.42 6.70 7.76
CA MET A 376 5.55 5.54 7.97
C MET A 376 5.69 4.46 6.88
N GLY A 377 6.63 4.65 5.94
CA GLY A 377 6.90 3.70 4.87
C GLY A 377 5.81 3.59 3.80
N VAL A 378 4.96 4.61 3.64
CA VAL A 378 3.88 4.63 2.64
C VAL A 378 4.17 5.62 1.51
N SER A 379 3.60 5.37 0.34
CA SER A 379 3.75 6.23 -0.84
C SER A 379 3.15 7.61 -0.61
N PHE A 380 3.86 8.66 -1.03
CA PHE A 380 3.30 9.99 -1.15
C PHE A 380 2.89 10.22 -2.61
N LEU A 381 1.61 10.43 -2.88
CA LEU A 381 1.08 10.47 -4.24
C LEU A 381 1.16 11.88 -4.83
N GLY A 382 1.04 12.91 -3.99
CA GLY A 382 1.18 14.28 -4.44
C GLY A 382 0.47 15.30 -3.57
N SER A 383 0.56 16.55 -4.02
CA SER A 383 0.02 17.72 -3.32
C SER A 383 -0.99 18.44 -4.22
N ILE A 384 -2.25 18.51 -3.81
CA ILE A 384 -3.29 19.24 -4.55
C ILE A 384 -3.38 20.67 -3.98
N PRO A 385 -3.20 21.72 -4.78
CA PRO A 385 -3.28 23.10 -4.29
C PRO A 385 -4.73 23.52 -4.06
N LEU A 386 -4.93 24.59 -3.29
CA LEU A 386 -6.21 25.31 -3.28
C LEU A 386 -6.39 26.01 -4.63
N ASP A 387 -7.44 25.66 -5.33
CA ASP A 387 -7.86 26.32 -6.56
C ASP A 387 -9.32 26.76 -6.37
N PRO A 388 -9.65 28.07 -6.49
CA PRO A 388 -11.02 28.55 -6.43
C PRO A 388 -11.97 27.81 -7.37
N LEU A 389 -11.47 27.33 -8.51
CA LEU A 389 -12.26 26.59 -9.50
C LEU A 389 -12.67 25.20 -8.99
N ILE A 390 -11.95 24.61 -8.03
CA ILE A 390 -12.38 23.36 -7.37
C ILE A 390 -13.66 23.63 -6.56
N ALA A 391 -13.67 24.70 -5.77
CA ALA A 391 -14.84 25.06 -4.98
C ALA A 391 -16.03 25.40 -5.89
N GLU A 392 -15.80 26.20 -6.93
CA GLU A 392 -16.82 26.55 -7.92
C GLU A 392 -17.41 25.32 -8.62
N ALA A 393 -16.57 24.35 -9.00
CA ALA A 393 -17.02 23.10 -9.61
C ALA A 393 -17.87 22.28 -8.63
N CYS A 394 -17.38 22.06 -7.41
CA CYS A 394 -18.09 21.33 -6.37
C CYS A 394 -19.44 21.95 -6.04
N ASP A 395 -19.50 23.26 -5.81
CA ASP A 395 -20.75 23.99 -5.49
C ASP A 395 -21.68 24.04 -6.71
N GLY A 396 -21.11 24.02 -7.92
CA GLY A 396 -21.84 23.97 -9.18
C GLY A 396 -22.32 22.57 -9.59
N GLY A 397 -22.09 21.54 -8.76
CA GLY A 397 -22.46 20.16 -9.03
C GLY A 397 -21.74 19.52 -10.21
N ARG A 398 -20.48 19.93 -10.45
CA ARG A 398 -19.65 19.44 -11.54
C ARG A 398 -18.33 18.92 -10.98
N ALA A 399 -17.89 17.77 -11.47
CA ALA A 399 -16.59 17.24 -11.12
C ALA A 399 -15.49 18.15 -11.70
N PHE A 400 -14.53 18.52 -10.84
CA PHE A 400 -13.48 19.48 -11.19
C PHE A 400 -12.61 18.99 -12.35
N ILE A 401 -12.20 17.71 -12.35
CA ILE A 401 -11.29 17.21 -13.41
C ILE A 401 -11.95 17.22 -14.79
N ASP A 402 -13.28 17.08 -14.84
CA ASP A 402 -14.05 17.02 -16.09
C ASP A 402 -14.29 18.45 -16.60
N HIS A 403 -14.74 19.33 -15.70
CA HIS A 403 -15.12 20.69 -16.06
C HIS A 403 -13.92 21.63 -16.29
N TYR A 404 -12.82 21.43 -15.55
CA TYR A 404 -11.63 22.28 -15.54
C TYR A 404 -10.34 21.50 -15.88
N ALA A 405 -10.44 20.51 -16.77
CA ALA A 405 -9.37 19.58 -17.16
C ALA A 405 -8.04 20.24 -17.59
N SER A 406 -8.08 21.46 -18.13
CA SER A 406 -6.92 22.18 -18.65
C SER A 406 -6.10 22.91 -17.58
N THR A 407 -6.61 23.01 -16.35
CA THR A 407 -5.94 23.72 -15.25
C THR A 407 -4.75 22.94 -14.69
N SER A 408 -3.81 23.66 -14.07
CA SER A 408 -2.65 23.03 -13.41
C SER A 408 -3.07 22.12 -12.25
N ALA A 409 -4.10 22.50 -11.49
CA ALA A 409 -4.62 21.69 -10.41
C ALA A 409 -5.28 20.40 -10.93
N ALA A 410 -6.00 20.46 -12.05
CA ALA A 410 -6.59 19.28 -12.68
C ALA A 410 -5.50 18.32 -13.18
N GLN A 411 -4.44 18.84 -13.82
CA GLN A 411 -3.29 18.02 -14.26
C GLN A 411 -2.59 17.32 -13.09
N ILE A 412 -2.38 18.03 -11.98
CA ILE A 412 -1.80 17.43 -10.76
C ILE A 412 -2.70 16.30 -10.24
N MET A 413 -4.00 16.53 -10.15
CA MET A 413 -4.96 15.54 -9.69
C MET A 413 -5.03 14.33 -10.64
N GLN A 414 -4.99 14.57 -11.96
CA GLN A 414 -4.97 13.52 -12.97
C GLN A 414 -3.74 12.63 -12.82
N ASN A 415 -2.55 13.23 -12.65
CA ASN A 415 -1.30 12.49 -12.45
C ASN A 415 -1.33 11.61 -11.20
N ILE A 416 -1.87 12.14 -10.09
CA ILE A 416 -2.10 11.38 -8.86
C ILE A 416 -3.01 10.17 -9.15
N ILE A 417 -4.13 10.40 -9.82
CA ILE A 417 -5.10 9.34 -10.09
C ILE A 417 -4.54 8.28 -11.06
N THR A 418 -3.84 8.69 -12.11
CA THR A 418 -3.18 7.76 -13.04
C THR A 418 -2.15 6.89 -12.31
N SER A 419 -1.41 7.44 -11.34
CA SER A 419 -0.49 6.64 -10.53
C SER A 419 -1.20 5.55 -9.72
N ILE A 420 -2.39 5.85 -9.18
CA ILE A 420 -3.21 4.87 -8.43
C ILE A 420 -3.73 3.77 -9.37
N GLU A 421 -4.22 4.14 -10.56
CA GLU A 421 -4.71 3.19 -11.56
C GLU A 421 -3.62 2.21 -11.99
N LEU A 422 -2.43 2.72 -12.33
CA LEU A 422 -1.29 1.90 -12.74
C LEU A 422 -0.81 0.95 -11.65
N ASP A 423 -0.74 1.42 -10.39
CA ASP A 423 -0.33 0.59 -9.27
C ASP A 423 -1.32 -0.56 -9.02
N LEU A 424 -2.61 -0.38 -9.30
CA LEU A 424 -3.64 -1.42 -9.15
C LEU A 424 -3.68 -2.39 -10.33
N GLU A 425 -3.54 -1.91 -11.57
CA GLU A 425 -3.53 -2.78 -12.76
C GLU A 425 -2.27 -3.67 -12.84
N THR A 426 -1.14 -3.21 -12.29
CA THR A 426 0.11 -3.98 -12.29
C THR A 426 0.09 -5.17 -11.33
N VAL A 427 -0.77 -5.16 -10.30
CA VAL A 427 -0.94 -6.28 -9.36
C VAL A 427 -1.67 -7.47 -10.01
N GLU A 428 -2.50 -7.21 -11.02
CA GLU A 428 -3.29 -8.23 -11.72
C GLU A 428 -2.54 -8.92 -12.88
N GLY A 429 -1.46 -8.30 -13.37
CA GLY A 429 -0.57 -8.92 -14.36
C GLY A 429 0.27 -10.08 -13.80
N THR A 430 0.23 -10.31 -12.49
CA THR A 430 0.92 -11.38 -11.76
C THR A 430 -0.06 -12.40 -11.18
N GLU A 431 -0.91 -13.01 -12.00
CA GLU A 431 -1.67 -14.19 -11.56
C GLU A 431 -0.77 -15.44 -11.52
N TYR A 432 -0.67 -16.04 -10.34
CA TYR A 432 -0.07 -17.32 -10.05
C TYR A 432 -0.58 -18.41 -11.00
N SER A 433 0.32 -18.97 -11.80
CA SER A 433 0.10 -20.26 -12.46
C SER A 433 -0.10 -21.34 -11.39
N GLN A 434 -1.33 -21.81 -11.26
CA GLN A 434 -1.63 -23.10 -10.65
C GLN A 434 -0.99 -24.19 -11.51
N GLU A 435 0.19 -24.68 -11.12
CA GLU A 435 0.69 -25.96 -11.62
C GLU A 435 0.37 -27.08 -10.63
N SER A 436 -0.62 -27.84 -11.05
CA SER A 436 -0.79 -29.27 -10.88
C SER A 436 0.47 -30.05 -10.45
N THR A 437 0.26 -30.89 -9.44
CA THR A 437 1.03 -32.09 -9.11
C THR A 437 1.61 -32.81 -10.34
N PRO A 438 2.94 -32.98 -10.44
CA PRO A 438 3.52 -34.05 -11.22
C PRO A 438 3.80 -35.23 -10.30
N GLN A 439 3.14 -36.35 -10.61
CA GLN A 439 3.50 -37.66 -10.09
C GLN A 439 4.98 -37.96 -10.39
N SER A 440 5.67 -38.45 -9.36
CA SER A 440 6.69 -39.50 -9.40
C SER A 440 7.29 -39.81 -10.78
N ASN A 441 8.56 -39.44 -10.99
CA ASN A 441 9.55 -40.44 -11.39
C ASN A 441 10.99 -40.02 -11.05
N ASN A 442 11.68 -40.97 -10.41
CA ASN A 442 13.07 -40.95 -9.99
C ASN A 442 14.06 -40.46 -11.06
N LYS A 443 15.01 -39.61 -10.65
CA LYS A 443 16.46 -39.93 -10.62
C LYS A 443 17.29 -38.79 -10.03
N LYS A 444 17.85 -39.07 -8.84
CA LYS A 444 19.18 -38.68 -8.31
C LYS A 444 19.97 -37.66 -9.16
N ASN A 445 20.30 -36.48 -8.63
CA ASN A 445 21.48 -36.24 -7.79
C ASN A 445 21.61 -34.77 -7.39
N GLU A 446 22.24 -34.58 -6.23
CA GLU A 446 22.92 -33.39 -5.71
C GLU A 446 22.12 -32.32 -4.95
N LYS A 447 22.40 -32.36 -3.64
CA LYS A 447 21.95 -31.52 -2.54
C LYS A 447 22.45 -30.09 -2.67
N THR A 448 21.59 -29.14 -2.36
CA THR A 448 21.86 -28.09 -1.36
C THR A 448 20.55 -27.77 -0.65
N LYS A 449 20.42 -28.31 0.57
CA LYS A 449 19.36 -27.99 1.54
C LYS A 449 19.89 -26.84 2.39
N GLU A 450 19.20 -25.71 2.43
CA GLU A 450 19.15 -24.88 3.63
C GLU A 450 17.79 -25.13 4.29
N ASP A 451 17.83 -25.84 5.42
CA ASP A 451 16.69 -26.11 6.26
C ASP A 451 16.28 -24.80 6.97
N ALA A 452 15.11 -24.24 6.65
CA ALA A 452 14.60 -23.04 7.31
C ALA A 452 14.08 -23.38 8.72
N ALA A 453 14.96 -23.44 9.71
CA ALA A 453 14.60 -23.56 11.13
C ALA A 453 13.99 -22.22 11.63
N MET A 454 12.89 -22.31 12.39
CA MET A 454 12.22 -21.17 13.04
C MET A 454 12.64 -21.12 14.50
N ARG A 455 13.10 -19.95 14.98
CA ARG A 455 13.49 -19.76 16.39
C ARG A 455 12.51 -18.86 17.14
N ILE A 456 12.04 -19.35 18.28
CA ILE A 456 11.03 -18.70 19.15
C ILE A 456 11.68 -18.32 20.48
N ALA A 457 11.51 -17.07 20.92
CA ALA A 457 11.99 -16.58 22.21
C ALA A 457 10.87 -16.53 23.26
N ILE A 458 11.15 -16.99 24.48
CA ILE A 458 10.19 -17.03 25.59
C ILE A 458 10.87 -16.48 26.86
N PRO A 459 10.40 -15.37 27.44
CA PRO A 459 10.94 -14.82 28.68
C PRO A 459 10.56 -15.72 29.87
N LEU A 460 11.51 -16.03 30.75
CA LEU A 460 11.34 -16.98 31.84
C LEU A 460 11.45 -16.35 33.23
N ALA A 461 10.63 -16.86 34.14
CA ALA A 461 10.77 -16.77 35.60
C ALA A 461 10.48 -18.15 36.19
N ASP A 462 11.33 -18.65 37.09
CA ASP A 462 11.21 -19.99 37.67
C ASP A 462 11.04 -21.14 36.64
N GLY A 463 11.69 -21.00 35.48
CA GLY A 463 11.66 -22.01 34.39
C GLY A 463 10.35 -22.07 33.59
N ARG A 464 9.41 -21.16 33.82
CA ARG A 464 8.16 -20.99 33.04
C ARG A 464 8.08 -19.60 32.44
N LEU A 465 7.14 -19.40 31.51
CA LEU A 465 6.91 -18.08 30.92
C LEU A 465 6.61 -17.03 31.99
N CYS A 466 7.35 -15.92 31.94
CA CYS A 466 7.19 -14.80 32.84
C CYS A 466 5.95 -13.96 32.45
N MET A 467 5.07 -13.72 33.41
CA MET A 467 3.86 -12.91 33.20
C MET A 467 4.16 -11.41 33.07
N HIS A 468 5.29 -10.95 33.59
CA HIS A 468 5.71 -9.55 33.49
C HIS A 468 7.05 -9.46 32.78
N PHE A 469 7.04 -9.05 31.51
CA PHE A 469 8.23 -9.05 30.64
C PHE A 469 9.46 -8.36 31.26
N GLY A 470 9.28 -7.31 32.06
CA GLY A 470 10.36 -6.57 32.71
C GLY A 470 11.06 -7.28 33.88
N HIS A 471 10.54 -8.44 34.32
CA HIS A 471 11.07 -9.22 35.45
C HIS A 471 11.62 -10.59 35.03
N CYS A 472 11.88 -10.80 33.74
CA CYS A 472 12.42 -12.06 33.27
C CYS A 472 13.91 -12.21 33.61
N GLU A 473 14.28 -13.38 34.15
CA GLU A 473 15.67 -13.69 34.51
C GLU A 473 16.44 -14.30 33.33
N ARG A 474 15.72 -14.97 32.42
CA ARG A 474 16.28 -15.70 31.27
C ARG A 474 15.33 -15.65 30.08
N PHE A 475 15.83 -15.98 28.90
CA PHE A 475 15.04 -16.28 27.71
C PHE A 475 15.29 -17.71 27.27
N ALA A 476 14.26 -18.52 27.06
CA ALA A 476 14.34 -19.75 26.28
C ALA A 476 14.28 -19.41 24.80
N LEU A 477 15.31 -19.78 24.05
CA LEU A 477 15.34 -19.81 22.59
C LEU A 477 15.07 -21.23 22.13
N VAL A 478 13.96 -21.44 21.44
CA VAL A 478 13.50 -22.75 21.00
C VAL A 478 13.55 -22.82 19.48
N ASP A 479 14.32 -23.76 18.94
CA ASP A 479 14.41 -24.03 17.51
C ASP A 479 13.39 -25.08 17.11
N VAL A 480 12.63 -24.76 16.06
CA VAL A 480 11.58 -25.61 15.50
C VAL A 480 11.87 -25.87 14.04
N GLU A 481 11.81 -27.14 13.65
CA GLU A 481 11.85 -27.53 12.24
C GLU A 481 10.50 -27.24 11.59
N THR A 482 10.46 -26.27 10.68
CA THR A 482 9.22 -25.75 10.07
C THR A 482 8.43 -26.79 9.28
N GLN A 483 9.08 -27.86 8.80
CA GLN A 483 8.43 -28.92 8.03
C GLN A 483 7.74 -29.98 8.90
N THR A 484 8.27 -30.25 10.10
CA THR A 484 7.77 -31.32 10.97
C THR A 484 7.08 -30.81 12.22
N GLY A 485 7.24 -29.51 12.56
CA GLY A 485 6.77 -28.92 13.81
C GLY A 485 7.45 -29.49 15.05
N LYS A 486 8.61 -30.17 14.88
CA LYS A 486 9.37 -30.72 16.01
C LYS A 486 10.31 -29.67 16.58
N ILE A 487 10.35 -29.60 17.91
CA ILE A 487 11.37 -28.86 18.65
C ILE A 487 12.69 -29.61 18.49
N VAL A 488 13.67 -28.95 17.88
CA VAL A 488 14.99 -29.54 17.56
C VAL A 488 16.03 -29.18 18.62
N ASN A 489 15.91 -27.99 19.21
CA ASN A 489 16.85 -27.49 20.20
C ASN A 489 16.18 -26.47 21.14
N ARG A 490 16.69 -26.38 22.37
CA ARG A 490 16.35 -25.33 23.34
C ARG A 490 17.63 -24.84 24.01
N GLU A 491 17.77 -23.52 24.07
CA GLU A 491 18.85 -22.85 24.78
C GLU A 491 18.28 -21.77 25.71
N ASP A 492 18.67 -21.80 26.98
CA ASP A 492 18.29 -20.76 27.95
C ASP A 492 19.43 -19.75 28.10
N VAL A 493 19.16 -18.50 27.76
CA VAL A 493 20.15 -17.42 27.73
C VAL A 493 19.82 -16.33 28.74
N VAL A 494 20.85 -15.77 29.38
CA VAL A 494 20.70 -14.64 30.30
C VAL A 494 20.66 -13.34 29.48
N PRO A 495 19.62 -12.48 29.64
CA PRO A 495 19.52 -11.23 28.90
C PRO A 495 20.57 -10.20 29.35
N PRO A 496 20.95 -9.27 28.45
CA PRO A 496 21.74 -8.09 28.82
C PRO A 496 20.92 -7.15 29.73
N PRO A 497 21.56 -6.14 30.37
CA PRO A 497 20.87 -5.15 31.21
C PRO A 497 19.65 -4.54 30.51
N HIS A 498 18.59 -4.26 31.27
CA HIS A 498 17.32 -3.74 30.74
C HIS A 498 17.43 -2.27 30.30
N GLU A 499 18.03 -2.05 29.13
CA GLU A 499 18.02 -0.77 28.43
C GLU A 499 16.97 -0.76 27.29
N PRO A 500 16.22 0.34 27.09
CA PRO A 500 15.22 0.42 26.03
C PRO A 500 15.84 0.18 24.64
N GLY A 501 15.34 -0.84 23.92
CA GLY A 501 15.77 -1.17 22.55
C GLY A 501 16.91 -2.18 22.43
N LEU A 502 17.61 -2.50 23.52
CA LEU A 502 18.72 -3.46 23.50
C LEU A 502 18.23 -4.92 23.32
N LEU A 503 17.17 -5.30 24.03
CA LEU A 503 16.62 -6.67 24.02
C LEU A 503 16.05 -7.11 22.65
N PRO A 504 15.26 -6.28 21.93
CA PRO A 504 14.76 -6.61 20.59
C PRO A 504 15.85 -6.92 19.59
N ARG A 505 16.85 -6.04 19.51
CA ARG A 505 18.00 -6.22 18.62
C ARG A 505 18.81 -7.46 19.00
N TRP A 506 19.06 -7.66 20.30
CA TRP A 506 19.82 -8.79 20.82
C TRP A 506 19.14 -10.14 20.53
N LEU A 507 17.81 -10.22 20.61
CA LEU A 507 17.07 -11.43 20.23
C LEU A 507 17.05 -11.64 18.71
N ALA A 508 16.96 -10.57 17.92
CA ALA A 508 16.96 -10.64 16.45
C ALA A 508 18.31 -11.11 15.90
N GLU A 509 19.42 -10.61 16.45
CA GLU A 509 20.79 -11.05 16.13
C GLU A 509 21.02 -12.53 16.46
N ARG A 510 20.25 -13.09 17.41
CA ARG A 510 20.25 -14.51 17.76
C ARG A 510 19.28 -15.35 16.93
N GLY A 511 18.67 -14.75 15.91
CA GLY A 511 17.80 -15.42 14.94
C GLY A 511 16.37 -15.65 15.42
N ALA A 512 15.97 -15.12 16.59
CA ALA A 512 14.59 -15.22 17.03
C ALA A 512 13.68 -14.45 16.07
N ARG A 513 12.61 -15.09 15.60
CA ARG A 513 11.62 -14.48 14.68
C ARG A 513 10.26 -14.31 15.33
N ILE A 514 10.03 -14.96 16.46
CA ILE A 514 8.79 -14.89 17.25
C ILE A 514 9.18 -14.73 18.72
N ILE A 515 8.40 -13.95 19.46
CA ILE A 515 8.46 -13.87 20.92
C ILE A 515 7.08 -14.16 21.51
N ILE A 516 7.02 -15.07 22.48
CA ILE A 516 5.78 -15.41 23.23
C ILE A 516 5.95 -14.89 24.65
N ALA A 517 5.10 -13.97 25.10
CA ALA A 517 5.17 -13.35 26.43
C ALA A 517 3.80 -13.34 27.12
N GLY A 518 3.80 -13.28 28.46
CA GLY A 518 2.57 -13.19 29.25
C GLY A 518 1.98 -11.78 29.22
N GLY A 519 2.78 -10.79 29.63
CA GLY A 519 2.42 -9.38 29.57
C GLY A 519 3.62 -8.53 29.11
N MET A 520 3.40 -7.63 28.16
CA MET A 520 4.44 -6.77 27.57
C MET A 520 3.90 -5.36 27.29
N GLY A 521 4.58 -4.32 27.74
CA GLY A 521 4.19 -2.93 27.47
C GLY A 521 4.24 -2.57 25.98
N GLN A 522 3.35 -1.67 25.53
CA GLN A 522 3.16 -1.35 24.10
C GLN A 522 4.44 -0.86 23.40
N ARG A 523 5.29 -0.11 24.12
CA ARG A 523 6.58 0.36 23.62
C ARG A 523 7.54 -0.79 23.33
N ALA A 524 7.57 -1.82 24.19
CA ALA A 524 8.41 -3.01 23.96
C ALA A 524 7.89 -3.82 22.76
N GLN A 525 6.58 -4.01 22.63
CA GLN A 525 5.97 -4.71 21.49
C GLN A 525 6.33 -4.05 20.16
N SER A 526 6.33 -2.72 20.12
CA SER A 526 6.70 -1.93 18.94
C SER A 526 8.17 -2.15 18.56
N LEU A 527 9.08 -2.08 19.53
CA LEU A 527 10.51 -2.27 19.29
C LEU A 527 10.86 -3.71 18.81
N PHE A 528 10.14 -4.73 19.30
CA PHE A 528 10.28 -6.11 18.79
C PHE A 528 9.81 -6.23 17.34
N SER A 529 8.68 -5.62 17.00
CA SER A 529 8.13 -5.63 15.65
C SER A 529 9.04 -4.89 14.65
N GLU A 530 9.64 -3.76 15.06
CA GLU A 530 10.64 -3.01 14.28
C GLU A 530 11.90 -3.84 13.96
N ASN A 531 12.23 -4.82 14.80
CA ASN A 531 13.37 -5.74 14.59
C ASN A 531 12.96 -7.04 13.87
N GLY A 532 11.76 -7.10 13.28
CA GLY A 532 11.29 -8.26 12.53
C GLY A 532 10.94 -9.48 13.39
N ILE A 533 10.64 -9.26 14.68
CA ILE A 533 10.21 -10.29 15.62
C ILE A 533 8.69 -10.18 15.80
N ARG A 534 7.95 -11.22 15.44
CA ARG A 534 6.50 -11.31 15.67
C ARG A 534 6.22 -11.47 17.17
N VAL A 535 5.39 -10.59 17.72
CA VAL A 535 5.07 -10.57 19.16
C VAL A 535 3.73 -11.25 19.43
N LEU A 536 3.71 -12.18 20.37
CA LEU A 536 2.50 -12.81 20.93
C LEU A 536 2.46 -12.52 22.43
N VAL A 537 1.40 -11.84 22.88
CA VAL A 537 1.22 -11.42 24.28
C VAL A 537 -0.08 -12.03 24.83
N GLY A 538 -0.16 -12.25 26.13
CA GLY A 538 -1.31 -12.90 26.78
C GLY A 538 -1.14 -14.41 26.93
N ALA A 539 0.04 -14.96 26.65
CA ALA A 539 0.26 -16.40 26.79
C ALA A 539 0.23 -16.83 28.27
N PRO A 540 -0.34 -18.01 28.58
CA PRO A 540 -0.41 -18.51 29.96
C PRO A 540 0.98 -18.86 30.51
N ALA A 541 1.13 -18.84 31.83
CA ALA A 541 2.36 -19.22 32.55
C ALA A 541 2.65 -20.74 32.43
N GLN A 542 3.09 -21.17 31.25
CA GLN A 542 3.41 -22.55 30.90
C GLN A 542 4.90 -22.74 30.61
N THR A 543 5.33 -23.98 30.41
CA THR A 543 6.71 -24.27 30.00
C THR A 543 6.95 -23.85 28.54
N PRO A 544 8.20 -23.51 28.15
CA PRO A 544 8.54 -23.15 26.77
C PRO A 544 8.08 -24.19 25.74
N GLU A 545 8.23 -25.47 26.05
CA GLU A 545 7.86 -26.57 25.16
C GLU A 545 6.35 -26.68 24.95
N GLU A 546 5.55 -26.48 26.00
CA GLU A 546 4.08 -26.47 25.92
C GLU A 546 3.57 -25.29 25.10
N LEU A 547 4.17 -24.12 25.29
CA LEU A 547 3.84 -22.91 24.54
C LEU A 547 4.18 -23.04 23.06
N VAL A 548 5.35 -23.56 22.74
CA VAL A 548 5.77 -23.81 21.35
C VAL A 548 4.87 -24.86 20.70
N ARG A 549 4.54 -25.96 21.39
CA ARG A 549 3.61 -26.97 20.86
C ARG A 549 2.21 -26.38 20.59
N SER A 550 1.69 -25.59 21.53
CA SER A 550 0.38 -24.95 21.40
C SER A 550 0.36 -23.91 20.29
N TYR A 551 1.46 -23.16 20.13
CA TYR A 551 1.66 -22.23 19.02
C TYR A 551 1.67 -22.95 17.67
N LEU A 552 2.45 -24.04 17.54
CA LEU A 552 2.54 -24.82 16.31
C LEU A 552 1.23 -25.54 15.95
N ALA A 553 0.44 -25.94 16.96
CA ALA A 553 -0.87 -26.53 16.77
C ALA A 553 -1.97 -25.49 16.47
N GLY A 554 -1.69 -24.18 16.59
CA GLY A 554 -2.68 -23.11 16.44
C GLY A 554 -3.69 -23.03 17.59
N THR A 555 -3.41 -23.66 18.73
CA THR A 555 -4.30 -23.76 19.90
C THR A 555 -3.86 -22.88 21.07
N ILE A 556 -2.89 -21.99 20.88
CA ILE A 556 -2.44 -21.09 21.93
C ILE A 556 -3.54 -20.08 22.26
N GLU A 557 -4.07 -20.14 23.47
CA GLU A 557 -5.03 -19.16 23.99
C GLU A 557 -4.26 -17.95 24.52
N LEU A 558 -4.48 -16.78 23.91
CA LEU A 558 -3.89 -15.52 24.33
C LEU A 558 -4.95 -14.72 25.13
N GLY A 559 -4.70 -14.52 26.42
CA GLY A 559 -5.52 -13.71 27.31
C GLY A 559 -5.24 -12.20 27.20
N GLU A 560 -5.87 -11.42 28.08
CA GLU A 560 -5.61 -9.98 28.17
C GLU A 560 -4.15 -9.70 28.58
N ASN A 561 -3.55 -8.67 27.97
CA ASN A 561 -2.20 -8.23 28.29
C ASN A 561 -2.15 -7.69 29.73
N THR A 562 -1.51 -8.42 30.63
CA THR A 562 -1.44 -8.14 32.08
C THR A 562 -0.42 -7.05 32.45
N CYS A 563 -0.13 -6.12 31.53
CA CYS A 563 0.93 -5.13 31.68
C CYS A 563 0.39 -3.70 31.47
N ASP A 564 0.24 -2.97 32.58
CA ASP A 564 -0.45 -1.67 32.64
C ASP A 564 0.52 -0.46 32.56
N HIS A 565 1.73 -0.66 32.02
CA HIS A 565 2.81 0.33 32.01
C HIS A 565 3.44 0.55 30.62
#